data_AF-A0A1I3CMS2-F1
#
_entry.id   AF-A0A1I3CMS2-F1
#
_cell.length_a   1.000
_cell.length_b   1.000
_cell.length_c   1.000
_cell.angle_alpha   90.00
_cell.angle_beta   90.00
_cell.angle_gamma   90.00
#
_symmetry.space_group_name_H-M   'P 1'
#
loop_
_entity.id
_entity.type
_entity.pdbx_description
1 polymer ?
#
loop_
_entity_poly.entity_id
_entity_poly.type
_entity_poly.pdbx_seq_one_letter_code
_entity_poly.pdbx_strand_id
1 'polypeptide(L)'
;MSNIECDLVADLLPIYIDGKASEASKKFIEEHIKTCEECKEIYEAMTADMQLPNPVKRKRRFKIPILLKIFLGVLGYLFFAIIVVVIINYILTNGVL
;
A
#
# COMPACT_ATOMS: atom_id res chain seq x y z
N MET A 1 1.04 -8.06 33.08
CA MET A 1 0.90 -8.61 31.72
C MET A 1 0.79 -10.12 31.78
N SER A 2 0.05 -10.73 30.84
CA SER A 2 0.07 -12.19 30.67
C SER A 2 1.32 -12.58 29.88
N ASN A 3 1.99 -13.66 30.30
CA ASN A 3 3.20 -14.17 29.66
C ASN A 3 2.97 -14.49 28.17
N ILE A 4 1.76 -14.98 27.85
CA ILE A 4 1.32 -15.35 26.49
C ILE A 4 1.33 -14.16 25.52
N GLU A 5 0.90 -12.97 25.96
CA GLU A 5 0.93 -11.78 25.10
C GLU A 5 2.36 -11.34 24.78
N CYS A 6 3.27 -11.49 25.74
CA CYS A 6 4.68 -11.14 25.56
C CYS A 6 5.35 -12.10 24.57
N ASP A 7 5.11 -13.40 24.69
CA ASP A 7 5.58 -14.42 23.75
C ASP A 7 5.08 -14.13 22.32
N LEU A 8 3.79 -13.79 22.19
CA LEU A 8 3.20 -13.43 20.90
C LEU A 8 3.85 -12.18 20.31
N VAL A 9 4.09 -11.14 21.12
CA VAL A 9 4.76 -9.92 20.67
C VAL A 9 6.20 -10.22 20.26
N ALA A 10 6.93 -11.04 21.01
CA ALA A 10 8.30 -11.45 20.69
C ALA A 10 8.37 -12.22 19.35
N ASP A 11 7.43 -13.14 19.10
CA ASP A 11 7.34 -13.89 17.84
C ASP A 11 7.02 -12.98 16.64
N LEU A 12 6.19 -11.95 16.85
CA LEU A 12 5.78 -11.01 15.80
C LEU A 12 6.75 -9.83 15.63
N LEU A 13 7.67 -9.61 16.57
CA LEU A 13 8.59 -8.48 16.54
C LEU A 13 9.49 -8.44 15.29
N PRO A 14 10.09 -9.57 14.85
CA PRO A 14 10.91 -9.59 13.64
C PRO A 14 10.13 -9.16 12.39
N ILE A 15 8.89 -9.65 12.23
CA ILE A 15 8.05 -9.28 11.07
C ILE A 15 7.52 -7.84 11.16
N TYR A 16 7.40 -7.30 12.38
CA TYR A 16 7.06 -5.91 12.64
C TYR A 16 8.20 -4.97 12.26
N ILE A 17 9.43 -5.28 12.68
CA ILE A 17 10.66 -4.54 12.31
C ILE A 17 10.87 -4.57 10.80
N ASP A 18 10.63 -5.73 10.15
CA ASP A 18 10.65 -5.88 8.70
C ASP A 18 9.55 -5.08 7.95
N GLY A 19 8.60 -4.49 8.67
CA GLY A 19 7.46 -3.77 8.11
C GLY A 19 6.45 -4.65 7.36
N LYS A 20 6.47 -5.97 7.61
CA LYS A 20 5.61 -6.99 6.99
C LYS A 20 4.38 -7.36 7.84
N ALA A 21 4.35 -6.95 9.11
CA ALA A 21 3.21 -7.16 9.98
C ALA A 21 1.91 -6.55 9.42
N SER A 22 0.78 -7.21 9.70
CA SER A 22 -0.54 -6.68 9.37
C SER A 22 -0.85 -5.41 10.20
N GLU A 23 -1.77 -4.57 9.74
CA GLU A 23 -2.15 -3.35 10.49
C GLU A 23 -2.73 -3.67 11.88
N ALA A 24 -3.48 -4.77 12.00
CA ALA A 24 -3.99 -5.24 13.29
C ALA A 24 -2.86 -5.65 14.24
N SER A 25 -1.88 -6.42 13.73
CA SER A 25 -0.71 -6.85 14.51
C SER A 25 0.16 -5.68 14.93
N LYS A 26 0.38 -4.68 14.06
CA LYS A 26 1.13 -3.47 14.40
C LYS A 26 0.51 -2.72 15.57
N LYS A 27 -0.81 -2.48 15.50
CA LYS A 27 -1.52 -1.75 16.55
C LYS A 27 -1.41 -2.48 17.90
N PHE A 28 -1.57 -3.81 17.89
CA PHE A 28 -1.39 -4.64 19.07
C PHE A 28 0.02 -4.53 19.66
N ILE A 29 1.06 -4.67 18.83
CA ILE A 29 2.47 -4.57 19.25
C ILE A 29 2.77 -3.16 19.80
N GLU A 30 2.31 -2.09 19.14
CA GLU A 30 2.50 -0.71 19.59
C GLU A 30 1.81 -0.41 20.93
N GLU A 31 0.62 -0.96 21.17
CA GLU A 31 -0.08 -0.84 22.45
C GLU A 31 0.61 -1.64 23.55
N HIS A 32 1.11 -2.83 23.23
CA HIS A 32 1.79 -3.70 24.18
C HIS A 32 3.18 -3.16 24.59
N ILE A 33 4.02 -2.73 23.64
CA ILE A 33 5.35 -2.16 23.94
C ILE A 33 5.26 -0.88 24.80
N LYS A 34 4.16 -0.11 24.68
CA LYS A 34 3.94 1.08 25.53
C LYS A 34 3.66 0.74 26.99
N THR A 35 3.16 -0.45 27.25
CA THR A 35 2.64 -0.85 28.56
C THR A 35 3.45 -2.00 29.20
N CYS A 36 4.28 -2.68 28.42
CA CYS A 36 5.17 -3.77 28.84
C CYS A 36 6.64 -3.35 28.66
N GLU A 37 7.35 -3.22 29.78
CA GLU A 37 8.76 -2.81 29.78
C GLU A 37 9.67 -3.89 29.20
N GLU A 38 9.42 -5.16 29.49
CA GLU A 38 10.18 -6.30 28.93
C GLU A 38 10.14 -6.32 27.39
N CYS A 39 8.94 -6.19 26.80
CA CYS A 39 8.79 -6.17 25.34
C CYS A 39 9.42 -4.94 24.71
N LYS A 40 9.48 -3.82 25.45
CA LYS A 40 10.14 -2.60 25.01
C LYS A 40 11.66 -2.77 24.99
N GLU A 41 12.25 -3.36 26.02
CA GLU A 41 13.68 -3.66 26.07
C GLU A 41 14.09 -4.62 24.95
N ILE A 42 13.29 -5.67 24.69
CA ILE A 42 13.54 -6.61 23.58
C ILE A 42 13.50 -5.86 22.23
N TYR A 43 12.51 -4.99 22.03
CA TYR A 43 12.42 -4.18 20.81
C TYR A 43 13.63 -3.25 20.64
N GLU A 44 14.04 -2.57 21.71
CA GLU A 44 15.22 -1.69 21.69
C GLU A 44 16.50 -2.48 21.42
N ALA A 45 16.68 -3.64 22.06
CA ALA A 45 17.83 -4.51 21.83
C ALA A 45 17.90 -5.02 20.37
N MET A 46 16.77 -5.39 19.77
CA MET A 46 16.72 -5.82 18.36
C MET A 46 16.96 -4.68 17.37
N THR A 47 16.73 -3.44 17.77
CA THR A 47 16.88 -2.26 16.91
C THR A 47 18.17 -1.47 17.17
N ALA A 48 18.89 -1.74 18.27
CA ALA A 48 20.10 -1.03 18.68
C ALA A 48 21.27 -1.11 17.68
N ASP A 49 21.49 -2.29 17.08
CA ASP A 49 22.56 -2.50 16.08
C ASP A 49 22.13 -2.18 14.65
N MET A 50 20.82 -2.02 14.43
CA MET A 50 20.33 -1.60 13.14
C MET A 50 20.28 -0.07 13.13
N GLN A 51 21.06 0.57 12.27
CA GLN A 51 20.79 1.95 11.83
C GLN A 51 19.47 1.94 11.04
N LEU A 52 18.33 1.68 11.69
CA LEU A 52 17.05 1.54 11.05
C LEU A 52 16.56 2.93 10.67
N PRO A 53 16.35 3.21 9.37
CA PRO A 53 15.47 4.30 9.01
C PRO A 53 14.11 3.97 9.62
N ASN A 54 13.72 4.79 10.60
CA ASN A 54 12.38 5.06 11.14
C ASN A 54 11.29 4.25 10.42
N PRO A 55 10.47 3.38 11.07
CA PRO A 55 9.53 2.48 10.41
C PRO A 55 8.62 3.27 9.46
N VAL A 56 9.05 3.38 8.21
CA VAL A 56 8.38 4.19 7.22
C VAL A 56 7.08 3.45 6.99
N LYS A 57 5.97 4.08 7.39
CA LYS A 57 4.61 3.71 6.99
C LYS A 57 4.63 3.47 5.49
N ARG A 58 4.83 2.21 5.09
CA ARG A 58 4.92 1.84 3.68
C ARG A 58 3.48 1.88 3.21
N LYS A 59 3.03 3.08 2.79
CA LYS A 59 1.78 3.26 2.03
C LYS A 59 1.80 2.13 1.01
N ARG A 60 0.87 1.17 1.12
CA ARG A 60 0.70 0.14 0.10
C ARG A 60 0.51 0.90 -1.20
N ARG A 61 1.57 1.02 -2.00
CA ARG A 61 1.45 1.47 -3.37
C ARG A 61 0.66 0.34 -4.01
N PHE A 62 -0.65 0.50 -4.11
CA PHE A 62 -1.45 -0.27 -5.03
C PHE A 62 -0.78 -0.05 -6.38
N LYS A 63 0.07 -1.00 -6.78
CA LYS A 63 0.65 -1.02 -8.12
C LYS A 63 -0.56 -1.28 -8.99
N ILE A 64 -1.16 -0.21 -9.51
CA ILE A 64 -2.22 -0.32 -10.51
C ILE A 64 -1.70 -1.31 -11.54
N PRO A 65 -2.37 -2.46 -11.74
CA PRO A 65 -1.84 -3.49 -12.61
C PRO A 65 -1.65 -2.86 -13.98
N ILE A 66 -0.50 -3.12 -14.60
CA ILE A 66 -0.11 -2.55 -15.91
C ILE A 66 -1.25 -2.74 -16.93
N LEU A 67 -2.00 -3.84 -16.81
CA LEU A 67 -3.20 -4.14 -17.59
C LEU A 67 -4.30 -3.07 -17.49
N LEU A 68 -4.56 -2.49 -16.31
CA LEU A 68 -5.59 -1.45 -16.14
C LEU A 68 -5.21 -0.13 -16.81
N LYS A 69 -3.91 0.21 -16.80
CA LYS A 69 -3.42 1.41 -17.51
C LYS A 69 -3.54 1.26 -19.03
N ILE A 70 -3.22 0.07 -19.55
CA ILE A 70 -3.34 -0.24 -20.98
C ILE A 70 -4.82 -0.20 -21.41
N PHE A 71 -5.70 -0.82 -20.64
CA PHE A 71 -7.13 -0.88 -20.96
C PHE A 71 -7.76 0.52 -21.06
N LEU A 72 -7.41 1.43 -20.16
CA LEU A 72 -7.94 2.80 -20.16
C LEU A 72 -7.49 3.61 -21.38
N GLY A 73 -6.24 3.41 -21.84
CA GLY A 73 -5.73 4.03 -23.06
C GLY A 73 -6.42 3.54 -24.33
N VAL A 74 -6.62 2.22 -24.43
CA VAL A 74 -7.32 1.61 -25.58
C VAL A 74 -8.77 2.08 -25.66
N LEU A 75 -9.49 2.09 -24.53
CA LEU A 75 -10.89 2.53 -24.49
C LEU A 75 -11.04 4.02 -24.87
N GLY A 76 -10.14 4.88 -24.37
CA GLY A 76 -10.13 6.29 -24.72
C GLY A 76 -9.85 6.53 -26.21
N TYR A 77 -8.92 5.78 -26.80
CA TYR A 77 -8.61 5.86 -28.22
C TYR A 77 -9.81 5.46 -29.10
N LEU A 78 -10.50 4.36 -28.77
CA LEU A 78 -11.69 3.92 -29.51
C LEU A 78 -12.81 4.96 -29.44
N PHE A 79 -13.07 5.53 -28.27
CA PHE A 79 -14.07 6.59 -28.10
C PHE A 79 -13.73 7.83 -28.93
N PHE A 80 -12.47 8.24 -28.91
CA PHE A 80 -11.99 9.37 -29.73
C PHE A 80 -12.15 9.10 -31.23
N ALA A 81 -11.79 7.90 -31.69
CA ALA A 81 -11.97 7.51 -33.09
C ALA A 81 -13.45 7.55 -33.52
N ILE A 82 -14.36 7.07 -32.67
CA ILE A 82 -15.81 7.13 -32.92
C ILE A 82 -16.28 8.58 -33.01
N ILE A 83 -15.85 9.46 -32.10
CA ILE A 83 -16.19 10.89 -32.13
C ILE A 83 -15.74 11.53 -33.43
N VAL A 84 -14.50 11.29 -33.87
CA VAL A 84 -13.95 11.84 -35.11
C VAL A 84 -14.79 11.39 -36.32
N VAL A 85 -15.15 10.11 -36.39
CA VAL A 85 -16.00 9.58 -37.47
C VAL A 85 -17.37 10.24 -37.47
N VAL A 86 -17.98 10.45 -36.30
CA VAL A 86 -19.29 11.13 -36.19
C VAL A 86 -19.18 12.59 -36.65
N ILE A 87 -18.12 13.30 -36.25
CA ILE A 87 -17.89 14.69 -36.68
C ILE A 87 -17.73 14.77 -38.20
N ILE A 88 -16.92 13.88 -38.80
CA ILE A 88 -16.74 13.84 -40.25
C ILE A 88 -18.07 13.62 -40.96
N ASN A 89 -18.86 12.63 -40.49
CA ASN A 89 -20.17 12.37 -41.07
C ASN A 89 -21.10 13.59 -40.93
N TYR A 90 -21.13 14.23 -39.76
CA TYR A 90 -21.94 15.42 -39.52
C TYR A 90 -21.58 16.57 -40.47
N ILE A 91 -20.29 16.80 -40.71
CA ILE A 91 -19.81 17.82 -41.66
C ILE A 91 -20.27 17.50 -43.09
N LEU A 92 -20.11 16.24 -43.50
CA LEU A 92 -20.53 15.76 -44.83
C LEU A 92 -22.05 15.86 -45.03
N THR A 93 -22.85 15.48 -44.04
CA THR A 93 -24.32 15.48 -44.15
C THR A 93 -24.93 16.86 -44.14
N ASN A 94 -24.37 17.80 -43.37
CA ASN A 94 -24.88 19.16 -43.29
C ASN A 94 -24.29 20.09 -44.36
N GLY A 95 -23.47 19.56 -45.27
CA GLY A 95 -22.92 20.32 -46.40
C GLY A 95 -22.13 21.55 -45.96
N VAL A 96 -21.50 21.52 -44.78
CA VAL A 96 -20.61 22.59 -44.32
C VAL A 96 -19.25 22.40 -44.98
N LEU A 97 -19.22 22.63 -46.29
CA LEU A 97 -18.03 22.68 -47.15
C LEU A 97 -18.29 23.67 -48.28
#